data_AF-A0A261SCS3-F1
#
_entry.id   AF-A0A261SCS3-F1
#
_cell.length_a   1.000
_cell.length_b   1.000
_cell.length_c   1.000
_cell.angle_alpha   90.00
_cell.angle_beta   90.00
_cell.angle_gamma   90.00
#
_symmetry.space_group_name_H-M   'P 1'
#
loop_
_entity.id
_entity.type
_entity.pdbx_description
1 polymer ?
#
loop_
_entity_poly.entity_id
_entity_poly.type
_entity_poly.pdbx_seq_one_letter_code
_entity_poly.pdbx_strand_id
1 'polypeptide(L)'
;MNQPRPVVYYTELLRRADEIRTALGELMHPDTDAYAHDGQGNEWPVLVLGTDWQTKLLFWRPRDLAQLDQAPGGRALLGGTQAVEMHAARSDGSRVQLHLGRPQVVRFSDDSLAMVSDFPAELRLDTPYAAAGN
;
A
#
# COMPACT_ATOMS: atom_id res chain seq x y z
N MET A 1 28.90 18.93 -10.51
CA MET A 1 27.57 18.30 -10.27
C MET A 1 27.82 16.87 -9.83
N ASN A 2 27.54 16.53 -8.57
CA ASN A 2 27.73 15.18 -8.05
C ASN A 2 26.46 14.39 -8.40
N GLN A 3 26.53 13.43 -9.32
CA GLN A 3 25.38 12.57 -9.60
C GLN A 3 25.16 11.66 -8.38
N PRO A 4 23.93 11.54 -7.86
CA PRO A 4 23.64 10.61 -6.78
C PRO A 4 23.97 9.19 -7.26
N ARG A 5 24.72 8.45 -6.43
CA ARG A 5 25.03 7.04 -6.73
C ARG A 5 23.72 6.25 -6.85
N PRO A 6 23.59 5.34 -7.83
CA PRO A 6 22.41 4.50 -7.93
C PRO A 6 22.29 3.63 -6.67
N VAL A 7 21.12 3.67 -6.04
CA VAL A 7 20.78 2.77 -4.93
C VAL A 7 20.44 1.41 -5.54
N VAL A 8 21.16 0.37 -5.12
CA VAL A 8 20.85 -1.02 -5.47
C VAL A 8 19.83 -1.54 -4.47
N TYR A 9 18.85 -2.33 -4.91
CA TYR A 9 17.85 -2.95 -4.05
C TYR A 9 17.99 -4.47 -4.10
N TYR A 10 17.74 -5.11 -2.97
CA TYR A 10 17.48 -6.55 -2.87
C TYR A 10 15.96 -6.76 -2.88
N THR A 11 15.48 -7.62 -3.78
CA THR A 11 14.05 -7.89 -3.94
C THR A 11 13.69 -9.26 -3.37
N GLU A 12 12.72 -9.28 -2.46
CA GLU A 12 12.12 -10.47 -1.90
C GLU A 12 10.64 -10.58 -2.33
N LEU A 13 10.19 -11.81 -2.60
CA LEU A 13 8.78 -12.14 -2.82
C LEU A 13 8.28 -12.94 -1.62
N LEU A 14 7.64 -12.26 -0.69
CA LEU A 14 7.10 -12.85 0.53
C LEU A 14 5.79 -13.57 0.19
N ARG A 15 5.73 -14.85 0.55
CA ARG A 15 4.53 -15.70 0.37
C ARG A 15 4.06 -16.33 1.68
N ARG A 16 4.87 -16.27 2.73
CA ARG A 16 4.51 -16.81 4.03
C ARG A 16 3.68 -15.80 4.80
N ALA A 17 2.62 -16.29 5.45
CA ALA A 17 1.66 -15.42 6.11
C ALA A 17 2.26 -14.62 7.29
N ASP A 18 3.26 -15.16 7.99
CA ASP A 18 3.98 -14.49 9.08
C ASP A 18 4.88 -13.35 8.58
N GLU A 19 5.56 -13.55 7.45
CA GLU A 19 6.37 -12.54 6.77
C GLU A 19 5.49 -11.42 6.21
N ILE A 20 4.41 -11.77 5.49
CA ILE A 20 3.44 -10.81 4.96
C ILE A 20 2.81 -10.00 6.10
N ARG A 21 2.39 -10.64 7.19
CA ARG A 21 1.81 -9.94 8.34
C ARG A 21 2.78 -8.92 8.93
N THR A 22 4.04 -9.32 9.13
CA THR A 22 5.07 -8.40 9.65
C THR A 22 5.25 -7.22 8.71
N ALA A 23 5.36 -7.48 7.41
CA ALA A 23 5.54 -6.44 6.42
C ALA A 23 4.34 -5.47 6.32
N LEU A 24 3.10 -5.97 6.42
CA LEU A 24 1.90 -5.14 6.43
C LEU A 24 1.78 -4.30 7.71
N GLY A 25 2.18 -4.84 8.86
CA GLY A 25 2.19 -4.11 10.12
C GLY A 25 3.08 -2.87 10.09
N GLU A 26 4.22 -2.96 9.40
CA GLU A 26 5.14 -1.82 9.23
C GLU A 26 4.54 -0.70 8.37
N LEU A 27 3.60 -1.01 7.47
CA LEU A 27 2.94 0.00 6.63
C LEU A 27 1.97 0.91 7.42
N MET A 28 1.62 0.52 8.65
CA MET A 28 0.81 1.34 9.54
C MET A 28 1.60 2.50 10.17
N HIS A 29 2.93 2.54 9.99
CA HIS A 29 3.75 3.61 10.54
C HIS A 29 3.37 4.95 9.91
N PRO A 30 3.24 6.04 10.68
CA PRO A 30 2.82 7.36 10.17
C PRO A 30 3.75 7.93 9.09
N ASP A 31 5.02 7.54 9.11
CA ASP A 31 6.02 7.94 8.10
C ASP A 31 6.01 7.07 6.83
N THR A 32 5.03 6.17 6.69
CA THR A 32 4.85 5.38 5.46
C THR A 32 4.11 6.21 4.42
N ASP A 33 4.75 6.38 3.26
CA ASP A 33 4.09 6.96 2.09
C ASP A 33 3.51 5.84 1.22
N ALA A 34 2.19 5.68 1.26
CA ALA A 34 1.48 4.65 0.52
C ALA A 34 0.54 5.24 -0.55
N TYR A 35 0.47 4.56 -1.68
CA TYR A 35 -0.35 4.91 -2.84
C TYR A 35 -1.09 3.67 -3.34
N ALA A 36 -2.38 3.82 -3.65
CA ALA A 36 -3.12 2.86 -4.45
C ALA A 36 -2.96 3.23 -5.93
N HIS A 37 -2.75 2.22 -6.78
CA HIS A 37 -2.60 2.38 -8.21
C HIS A 37 -3.64 1.53 -8.93
N ASP A 38 -4.17 2.05 -10.04
CA ASP A 38 -4.84 1.21 -11.02
C ASP A 38 -3.91 0.87 -12.20
N GLY A 39 -4.26 -0.19 -12.93
CA GLY A 39 -3.52 -0.59 -14.14
C GLY A 39 -3.64 0.40 -15.31
N GLN A 40 -4.27 1.56 -15.11
CA GLN A 40 -4.42 2.62 -16.11
C GLN A 40 -3.46 3.80 -15.84
N GLY A 41 -2.63 3.69 -14.80
CA GLY A 41 -1.65 4.72 -14.43
C GLY A 41 -2.20 5.79 -13.49
N ASN A 42 -3.43 5.62 -12.97
CA ASN A 42 -3.92 6.49 -11.90
C ASN A 42 -3.32 6.06 -10.57
N GLU A 43 -3.00 7.04 -9.73
CA GLU A 43 -2.44 6.83 -8.39
C GLU A 43 -3.12 7.75 -7.38
N TRP A 44 -3.33 7.24 -6.17
CA TRP A 44 -4.00 7.99 -5.11
C TRP A 44 -3.32 7.73 -3.76
N PRO A 45 -3.02 8.78 -2.97
CA PRO A 45 -2.43 8.62 -1.65
C PRO A 45 -3.40 7.93 -0.68
N VAL A 46 -2.90 6.95 0.05
CA VAL A 46 -3.68 6.13 1.00
C VAL A 46 -2.97 6.03 2.35
N LEU A 47 -3.71 5.52 3.33
CA LEU A 47 -3.22 5.16 4.66
C LEU A 47 -3.63 3.72 4.96
N VAL A 48 -2.71 2.94 5.52
CA VAL A 48 -3.03 1.64 6.11
C VAL A 48 -3.51 1.87 7.55
N LEU A 49 -4.72 1.42 7.84
CA LEU A 49 -5.38 1.62 9.13
C LEU A 49 -5.11 0.48 10.10
N GLY A 50 -4.96 -0.74 9.58
CA GLY A 50 -4.79 -1.92 10.40
C GLY A 50 -4.90 -3.21 9.63
N THR A 51 -4.66 -4.31 10.34
CA THR A 51 -4.90 -5.65 9.84
C THR A 51 -5.66 -6.46 10.88
N ASP A 52 -6.53 -7.36 10.41
CA ASP A 52 -7.05 -8.46 11.20
C ASP A 52 -6.38 -9.75 10.72
N TRP A 53 -5.52 -10.32 11.55
CA TRP A 53 -4.77 -11.53 11.21
C TRP A 53 -5.62 -12.80 11.28
N GLN A 54 -6.71 -12.80 12.06
CA GLN A 54 -7.59 -13.97 12.19
C GLN A 54 -8.38 -14.16 10.91
N THR A 55 -8.94 -13.07 10.40
CA THR A 55 -9.74 -13.07 9.16
C THR A 55 -8.92 -12.75 7.91
N LYS A 56 -7.64 -12.39 8.08
CA LYS A 56 -6.71 -12.00 7.00
C LYS A 56 -7.23 -10.81 6.19
N LEU A 57 -7.68 -9.77 6.89
CA LEU A 57 -8.18 -8.54 6.28
C LEU A 57 -7.23 -7.38 6.51
N LEU A 58 -6.99 -6.60 5.46
CA LEU A 58 -6.27 -5.33 5.48
C LEU A 58 -7.28 -4.19 5.40
N PHE A 59 -7.19 -3.26 6.34
CA PHE A 59 -7.99 -2.05 6.38
C PHE A 59 -7.14 -0.87 5.94
N TRP A 60 -7.63 -0.11 4.98
CA TRP A 60 -6.94 1.05 4.44
C TRP A 60 -7.94 2.10 4.00
N ARG A 61 -7.49 3.31 3.68
CA ARG A 61 -8.38 4.35 3.13
C ARG A 61 -7.61 5.36 2.29
N PRO A 62 -8.27 6.05 1.35
CA PRO A 62 -7.73 7.25 0.74
C PRO A 62 -7.42 8.32 1.80
N ARG A 63 -6.36 9.09 1.58
CA ARG A 63 -5.95 10.17 2.49
C ARG A 63 -6.97 11.32 2.48
N ASP A 64 -7.45 11.69 1.30
CA ASP A 64 -8.45 12.74 1.07
C ASP A 64 -9.56 12.24 0.13
N LEU A 65 -10.78 12.10 0.66
CA LEU A 65 -11.94 11.60 -0.10
C LEU A 65 -12.48 12.63 -1.09
N ALA A 66 -12.41 13.92 -0.76
CA ALA A 66 -12.91 14.98 -1.63
C ALA A 66 -12.01 15.14 -2.85
N GLN A 67 -10.69 15.10 -2.63
CA GLN A 67 -9.72 15.08 -3.73
C GLN A 67 -9.89 13.83 -4.60
N LEU A 68 -10.09 12.67 -3.98
CA LEU A 68 -10.28 11.41 -4.71
C LEU A 68 -11.52 11.43 -5.61
N ASP A 69 -12.67 11.94 -5.16
CA ASP A 69 -13.89 11.97 -5.98
C ASP A 69 -13.72 12.77 -7.29
N GLN A 70 -12.83 13.76 -7.28
CA GLN A 70 -12.52 14.59 -8.46
C GLN A 70 -11.38 14.02 -9.32
N ALA A 71 -10.61 13.05 -8.81
CA ALA A 71 -9.48 12.47 -9.51
C ALA A 71 -9.94 11.45 -10.58
N PRO A 72 -9.18 11.30 -11.68
CA PRO A 72 -9.38 10.20 -12.63
C PRO A 72 -9.44 8.86 -11.91
N GLY A 73 -10.39 7.99 -12.28
CA GLY A 73 -10.60 6.67 -11.66
C GLY A 73 -11.10 6.67 -10.20
N GLY A 74 -11.11 7.82 -9.53
CA GLY A 74 -11.38 7.90 -8.09
C GLY A 74 -12.79 7.48 -7.69
N ARG A 75 -13.81 7.77 -8.52
CA ARG A 75 -15.18 7.27 -8.31
C ARG A 75 -15.29 5.75 -8.39
N ALA A 76 -14.53 5.12 -9.28
CA ALA A 76 -14.51 3.67 -9.40
C ALA A 76 -13.83 3.03 -8.18
N LEU A 77 -12.77 3.66 -7.67
CA LEU A 77 -12.13 3.27 -6.41
C LEU A 77 -13.08 3.46 -5.21
N LEU A 78 -13.73 4.61 -5.07
CA LEU A 78 -14.72 4.91 -4.00
C LEU A 78 -15.96 4.01 -4.05
N GLY A 79 -16.23 3.39 -5.20
CA GLY A 79 -17.28 2.39 -5.37
C GLY A 79 -16.80 0.94 -5.20
N GLY A 80 -15.50 0.70 -4.98
CA GLY A 80 -14.93 -0.65 -4.86
C GLY A 80 -15.02 -1.49 -6.13
N THR A 81 -15.24 -0.86 -7.29
CA THR A 81 -15.43 -1.57 -8.57
C THR A 81 -14.12 -1.76 -9.33
N GLN A 82 -13.09 -0.97 -8.98
CA GLN A 82 -11.76 -0.99 -9.59
C GLN A 82 -10.82 -1.89 -8.80
N ALA A 83 -10.08 -2.75 -9.51
CA ALA A 83 -8.99 -3.50 -8.91
C ALA A 83 -7.75 -2.60 -8.78
N VAL A 84 -7.04 -2.70 -7.66
CA VAL A 84 -5.88 -1.85 -7.35
C VAL A 84 -4.70 -2.65 -6.81
N GLU A 85 -3.52 -2.06 -6.96
CA GLU A 85 -2.30 -2.43 -6.24
C GLU A 85 -1.94 -1.32 -5.25
N MET A 86 -1.19 -1.65 -4.22
CA MET A 86 -0.63 -0.67 -3.30
C MET A 86 0.89 -0.68 -3.40
N HIS A 87 1.46 0.50 -3.54
CA HIS A 87 2.89 0.77 -3.41
C HIS A 87 3.11 1.59 -2.15
N ALA A 88 4.08 1.20 -1.33
CA ALA A 88 4.43 1.93 -0.12
C ALA A 88 5.94 2.08 0.01
N ALA A 89 6.39 3.26 0.45
CA ALA A 89 7.76 3.53 0.84
C ALA A 89 7.82 3.68 2.36
N ARG A 90 8.75 2.96 2.98
CA ARG A 90 9.01 2.99 4.42
C ARG A 90 10.15 3.95 4.74
N SER A 91 10.23 4.36 6.02
CA SER A 91 11.24 5.30 6.51
C SER A 91 12.68 4.78 6.41
N ASP A 92 12.87 3.46 6.37
CA ASP A 92 14.17 2.79 6.17
C ASP A 92 14.60 2.78 4.68
N GLY A 93 13.78 3.32 3.78
CA GLY A 93 13.99 3.33 2.34
C GLY A 93 13.52 2.06 1.62
N SER A 94 13.01 1.06 2.36
CA SER A 94 12.41 -0.13 1.78
C SER A 94 11.10 0.21 1.06
N ARG A 95 10.79 -0.54 0.01
CA ARG A 95 9.57 -0.37 -0.79
C ARG A 95 8.77 -1.65 -0.80
N VAL A 96 7.46 -1.51 -0.70
CA VAL A 96 6.51 -2.62 -0.69
C VAL A 96 5.54 -2.48 -1.84
N GLN A 97 5.27 -3.57 -2.54
CA GLN A 97 4.22 -3.66 -3.54
C GLN A 97 3.34 -4.89 -3.25
N LEU A 98 2.02 -4.70 -3.28
CA LEU A 98 1.06 -5.78 -3.11
C LEU A 98 -0.21 -5.57 -3.96
N HIS A 99 -0.81 -6.67 -4.38
CA HIS A 99 -2.10 -6.65 -5.06
C HIS A 99 -3.25 -6.66 -4.06
N LEU A 100 -4.18 -5.72 -4.19
CA LEU A 100 -5.33 -5.56 -3.28
C LEU A 100 -6.66 -6.02 -3.88
N GLY A 101 -6.67 -6.34 -5.17
CA GLY A 101 -7.88 -6.69 -5.89
C GLY A 101 -8.90 -5.56 -5.82
N ARG A 102 -10.19 -5.92 -5.79
CA ARG A 102 -11.30 -4.98 -5.64
C ARG A 102 -11.66 -4.85 -4.16
N PRO A 103 -11.40 -3.71 -3.52
CA PRO A 103 -11.70 -3.57 -2.10
C PRO A 103 -13.21 -3.53 -1.87
N GLN A 104 -13.65 -4.09 -0.75
CA GLN A 104 -14.97 -3.79 -0.20
C GLN A 104 -14.95 -2.40 0.43
N VAL A 105 -16.00 -1.62 0.21
CA VAL A 105 -16.11 -0.25 0.73
C VAL A 105 -17.07 -0.23 1.90
N VAL A 106 -16.58 0.21 3.06
CA VAL A 106 -17.38 0.43 4.26
C VAL A 106 -17.49 1.94 4.48
N ARG A 107 -18.72 2.45 4.50
CA ARG A 107 -19.02 3.85 4.82
C ARG A 107 -19.60 3.93 6.21
N PHE A 108 -19.11 4.88 6.99
CA PHE A 108 -19.55 5.13 8.35
C PHE A 108 -20.52 6.31 8.39
N SER A 109 -21.24 6.46 9.51
CA SER A 109 -22.24 7.52 9.68
C SER A 109 -21.63 8.93 9.80
N ASP A 110 -20.32 9.03 10.01
CA ASP A 110 -19.57 10.28 10.08
C ASP A 110 -18.95 10.68 8.73
N ASP A 111 -19.46 10.10 7.64
CA ASP A 111 -18.96 10.25 6.26
C ASP A 111 -17.52 9.75 6.03
N SER A 112 -16.88 9.14 7.04
CA SER A 112 -15.62 8.45 6.85
C SER A 112 -15.81 7.14 6.08
N LEU A 113 -14.71 6.63 5.54
CA LEU A 113 -14.69 5.43 4.72
C LEU A 113 -13.47 4.57 5.05
N ALA A 114 -13.68 3.26 5.03
CA ALA A 114 -12.62 2.26 5.00
C ALA A 114 -12.76 1.39 3.74
N MET A 115 -11.63 1.08 3.15
CA MET A 115 -11.44 0.04 2.15
C MET A 115 -10.98 -1.21 2.86
N VAL A 116 -11.56 -2.35 2.51
CA VAL A 116 -11.22 -3.67 3.06
C VAL A 116 -10.78 -4.57 1.93
N SER A 117 -9.55 -5.08 2.06
CA SER A 117 -8.98 -6.05 1.13
C SER A 117 -8.58 -7.31 1.87
N ASP A 118 -8.61 -8.45 1.20
CA ASP A 118 -7.96 -9.66 1.72
C ASP A 118 -6.44 -9.43 1.80
N PHE A 119 -5.76 -10.21 2.65
CA PHE A 119 -4.31 -10.26 2.63
C PHE A 119 -3.82 -10.69 1.24
N PRO A 120 -2.74 -10.08 0.75
CA PRO A 120 -2.20 -10.45 -0.54
C PRO A 120 -1.64 -11.89 -0.48
N ALA A 121 -1.77 -12.63 -1.58
CA ALA A 121 -1.13 -13.94 -1.72
C ALA A 121 0.41 -13.84 -1.83
N GLU A 122 0.90 -12.69 -2.29
CA GLU A 122 2.32 -12.37 -2.45
C GLU A 122 2.54 -10.89 -2.19
N LEU A 123 3.64 -10.55 -1.53
CA LEU A 123 4.09 -9.18 -1.28
C LEU A 123 5.54 -9.04 -1.74
N ARG A 124 5.81 -8.06 -2.59
CA ARG A 124 7.17 -7.73 -3.04
C ARG A 124 7.79 -6.69 -2.11
N LEU A 125 8.93 -7.02 -1.52
CA LEU A 125 9.71 -6.13 -0.67
C LEU A 125 11.04 -5.83 -1.35
N ASP A 126 11.29 -4.57 -1.66
CA ASP A 126 12.57 -4.08 -2.17
C ASP A 126 13.31 -3.35 -1.05
N THR A 127 14.39 -3.92 -0.52
CA THR A 127 15.18 -3.31 0.56
C THR A 127 16.47 -2.69 -0.01
N PRO A 128 16.81 -1.44 0.35
CA PRO A 128 18.01 -0.80 -0.16
C PRO A 128 19.27 -1.56 0.31
N TYR A 129 20.13 -1.88 -0.64
CA TYR A 129 21.44 -2.46 -0.38
C TYR A 129 22.37 -1.37 0.15
N ALA A 130 22.47 -1.24 1.48
CA ALA A 130 23.57 -0.54 2.10
C ALA A 130 24.80 -1.44 1.96
N ALA A 131 25.68 -1.16 1.00
CA ALA A 131 27.01 -1.76 1.02
C ALA A 131 27.62 -1.40 2.38
N ALA A 132 27.81 -2.40 3.26
CA ALA A 132 28.47 -2.21 4.53
C ALA A 132 29.77 -1.46 4.25
N GLY A 133 29.89 -0.24 4.77
CA GLY A 133 31.14 0.51 4.70
C GLY A 133 32.21 -0.32 5.40
N ASN A 134 33.23 -0.72 4.65
CA ASN A 134 34.51 -1.17 5.22
C ASN A 134 35.16 -0.01 5.98
#